data_AF-A0A1B1JXG7-F1
#
_entry.id   AF-A0A1B1JXG7-F1
#
_cell.length_a   1.000
_cell.length_b   1.000
_cell.length_c   1.000
_cell.angle_alpha   90.00
_cell.angle_beta   90.00
_cell.angle_gamma   90.00
#
_symmetry.space_group_name_H-M   'P 1'
#
loop_
_entity.id
_entity.type
_entity.pdbx_description
1 polymer ?
#
loop_
_entity_poly.entity_id
_entity_poly.type
_entity_poly.pdbx_seq_one_letter_code
_entity_poly.pdbx_strand_id
1 'polypeptide(L)'
;MQPDVLVCLGATAAQALLGPSFRLTEHRGELLHLDGEVDVDVDPDVFATIHPSAVLRGPSEDRDDAFDALVADLTKAAAAL
;
A
#
# COMPACT_ATOMS: atom_id res chain seq x y z
N MET A 1 -13.43 7.84 10.75
CA MET A 1 -12.31 8.67 10.26
C MET A 1 -12.53 8.88 8.77
N GLN A 2 -12.20 10.06 8.22
CA GLN A 2 -12.27 10.37 6.79
C GLN A 2 -10.84 10.70 6.31
N PRO A 3 -10.04 9.69 5.93
CA PRO A 3 -8.66 9.91 5.53
C PRO A 3 -8.58 10.52 4.13
N ASP A 4 -7.56 11.34 3.89
CA ASP A 4 -7.22 11.78 2.53
C ASP A 4 -6.51 10.65 1.76
N VAL A 5 -5.64 9.89 2.45
CA VAL A 5 -4.89 8.76 1.89
C VAL A 5 -5.03 7.51 2.76
N LEU A 6 -5.28 6.36 2.13
CA LEU A 6 -5.36 5.04 2.74
C LEU A 6 -4.21 4.15 2.26
N VAL A 7 -3.31 3.76 3.18
CA VAL A 7 -2.14 2.94 2.84
C VAL A 7 -2.42 1.44 3.05
N CYS A 8 -2.41 0.68 1.97
CA CYS A 8 -2.56 -0.77 1.94
C CYS A 8 -1.21 -1.48 2.16
N LEU A 9 -1.05 -2.11 3.33
CA LEU A 9 0.13 -2.88 3.67
C LEU A 9 -0.01 -4.34 3.18
N GLY A 10 0.54 -4.62 2.00
CA GLY A 10 0.54 -5.95 1.40
C GLY A 10 -0.66 -6.25 0.50
N ALA A 11 -0.55 -7.38 -0.22
CA ALA A 11 -1.51 -7.77 -1.25
C ALA A 11 -2.93 -7.97 -0.70
N THR A 12 -3.08 -8.58 0.48
CA THR A 12 -4.40 -8.84 1.08
C THR A 12 -5.17 -7.55 1.37
N ALA A 13 -4.50 -6.53 1.93
CA ALA A 13 -5.14 -5.25 2.22
C ALA A 13 -5.56 -4.54 0.92
N ALA A 14 -4.68 -4.53 -0.08
CA ALA A 14 -4.98 -3.89 -1.36
C ALA A 14 -6.12 -4.61 -2.11
N GLN A 15 -6.11 -5.95 -2.16
CA GLN A 15 -7.17 -6.73 -2.82
C GLN A 15 -8.54 -6.63 -2.14
N ALA A 16 -8.56 -6.39 -0.83
CA ALA A 16 -9.82 -6.16 -0.11
C ALA A 16 -10.51 -4.86 -0.54
N LEU A 17 -9.76 -3.90 -1.11
CA LEU A 17 -10.27 -2.59 -1.49
C LEU A 17 -10.32 -2.38 -3.02
N LEU A 18 -9.35 -2.91 -3.76
CA LEU A 18 -9.14 -2.71 -5.19
C LEU A 18 -9.49 -3.96 -6.03
N GLY A 19 -10.12 -4.94 -5.39
CA GLY A 19 -10.57 -6.17 -6.03
C GLY A 19 -9.51 -7.30 -6.08
N PRO A 20 -9.97 -8.55 -6.30
CA PRO A 20 -9.12 -9.74 -6.23
C PRO A 20 -8.09 -9.85 -7.36
N SER A 21 -8.28 -9.12 -8.46
CA SER A 21 -7.34 -9.04 -9.58
C SER A 21 -6.14 -8.14 -9.30
N PHE A 22 -6.19 -7.31 -8.26
CA PHE A 22 -5.12 -6.37 -7.95
C PHE A 22 -3.78 -7.07 -7.68
N ARG A 23 -2.72 -6.56 -8.30
CA ARG A 23 -1.35 -7.06 -8.16
C ARG A 23 -0.47 -6.00 -7.53
N LEU A 24 -0.11 -6.22 -6.25
CA LEU A 24 0.75 -5.32 -5.50
C LEU A 24 2.08 -5.03 -6.22
N THR A 25 2.70 -6.05 -6.83
CA THR A 25 4.00 -5.89 -7.49
C THR A 25 3.95 -4.98 -8.72
N GLU A 26 2.79 -4.85 -9.36
CA GLU A 26 2.60 -4.03 -10.55
C GLU A 26 2.29 -2.57 -10.20
N HIS A 27 1.56 -2.35 -9.09
CA HIS A 27 1.07 -1.04 -8.67
C HIS A 27 1.74 -0.50 -7.39
N ARG A 28 2.84 -1.11 -6.97
CA ARG A 28 3.54 -0.70 -5.74
C ARG A 28 4.02 0.73 -5.89
N GLY A 29 3.70 1.56 -4.91
CA GLY A 29 4.19 2.93 -4.86
C GLY A 29 3.39 3.92 -5.73
N GLU A 30 2.27 3.47 -6.30
CA GLU A 30 1.33 4.29 -7.06
C GLU A 30 0.22 4.81 -6.13
N LEU A 31 -0.25 6.03 -6.41
CA LEU A 31 -1.44 6.59 -5.81
C LEU A 31 -2.63 6.27 -6.73
N LEU A 32 -3.57 5.49 -6.21
CA LEU A 32 -4.74 4.99 -6.93
C LEU A 32 -6.00 5.61 -6.32
N HIS A 33 -7.10 5.56 -7.04
CA HIS A 33 -8.38 5.97 -6.51
C HIS A 33 -9.15 4.77 -5.97
N LEU A 34 -9.94 4.96 -4.90
CA LEU A 34 -10.82 3.91 -4.40
C LEU A 34 -12.05 3.81 -5.31
N ASP A 35 -11.99 2.93 -6.30
CA ASP A 35 -13.14 2.65 -7.14
C ASP A 35 -14.24 1.96 -6.30
N GLY A 36 -15.52 2.31 -6.53
CA GLY A 36 -16.68 1.96 -5.70
C GLY A 36 -17.06 0.48 -5.56
N GLU A 37 -16.10 -0.47 -5.65
CA GLU A 37 -16.29 -1.86 -5.26
C GLU A 37 -16.56 -2.01 -3.76
N VAL A 38 -16.10 -1.05 -2.95
CA VAL A 38 -16.37 -0.98 -1.51
C VAL A 38 -17.38 0.12 -1.23
N ASP A 39 -18.53 -0.25 -0.65
CA ASP A 39 -19.58 0.70 -0.26
C ASP A 39 -19.17 1.45 1.02
N VAL A 40 -18.46 2.57 0.85
CA VAL A 40 -18.01 3.45 1.93
C VAL A 40 -18.33 4.91 1.62
N ASP A 41 -18.78 5.66 2.63
CA ASP A 41 -19.06 7.11 2.57
C ASP A 41 -17.79 8.00 2.52
N VAL A 42 -16.66 7.44 2.09
CA VAL A 42 -15.37 8.14 1.98
C VAL A 42 -14.72 7.82 0.63
N ASP A 43 -13.99 8.80 0.10
CA ASP A 43 -13.35 8.71 -1.21
C ASP A 43 -11.84 9.02 -1.12
N PRO A 44 -11.06 8.20 -0.38
CA PRO A 44 -9.63 8.42 -0.21
C PRO A 44 -8.84 7.96 -1.44
N ASP A 45 -7.68 8.57 -1.64
CA ASP A 45 -6.66 7.95 -2.48
C ASP A 45 -6.09 6.71 -1.77
N VAL A 46 -5.85 5.64 -2.52
CA VAL A 46 -5.30 4.38 -2.05
C VAL A 46 -3.85 4.23 -2.49
N PHE A 47 -2.96 3.95 -1.54
CA PHE A 47 -1.55 3.73 -1.82
C PHE A 47 -1.14 2.32 -1.39
N ALA A 48 -0.55 1.53 -2.30
CA ALA A 48 -0.18 0.15 -2.00
C ALA A 48 1.34 -0.03 -1.82
N THR A 49 1.75 -0.68 -0.74
CA THR A 49 3.15 -1.05 -0.48
C THR A 49 3.28 -2.46 0.11
N ILE A 50 4.50 -2.94 0.30
CA ILE A 50 4.77 -4.23 0.94
C ILE A 50 4.28 -4.23 2.39
N HIS A 51 3.89 -5.39 2.88
CA HIS A 51 3.57 -5.54 4.30
C HIS A 51 4.88 -5.57 5.13
N PRO A 52 4.96 -4.93 6.31
CA PRO A 52 6.19 -4.90 7.14
C PRO A 52 6.76 -6.28 7.47
N SER A 53 5.91 -7.29 7.63
CA SER A 53 6.38 -8.67 7.86
C SER A 53 7.15 -9.27 6.67
N ALA A 54 7.03 -8.73 5.45
CA ALA A 54 7.86 -9.16 4.32
C ALA A 54 9.34 -8.78 4.53
N VAL A 55 9.61 -7.62 5.13
CA VAL A 55 10.96 -7.18 5.54
C VAL A 55 11.62 -8.19 6.48
N LEU A 56 10.83 -8.81 7.36
CA LEU A 56 11.31 -9.80 8.33
C LEU A 56 11.44 -11.21 7.77
N ARG A 57 10.66 -11.55 6.74
CA ARG A 57 10.59 -12.90 6.15
C ARG A 57 11.54 -13.11 4.96
N GLY A 58 12.05 -12.03 4.36
CA GLY A 58 13.06 -12.10 3.30
C GLY A 58 14.45 -12.49 3.83
N PRO A 59 15.44 -12.64 2.91
CA PRO A 59 16.84 -12.84 3.28
C PRO A 59 17.32 -11.75 4.24
N SER A 60 18.09 -12.13 5.27
CA SER A 60 18.56 -11.16 6.27
C SER A 60 19.47 -10.09 5.69
N GLU A 61 20.21 -10.41 4.62
CA GLU A 61 21.10 -9.48 3.93
C GLU A 61 20.34 -8.35 3.21
N ASP A 62 19.08 -8.58 2.81
CA ASP A 62 18.24 -7.60 2.10
C ASP A 62 17.36 -6.77 3.05
N ARG A 63 17.44 -7.01 4.37
CA ARG A 63 16.48 -6.46 5.34
C ARG A 63 16.51 -4.93 5.39
N ASP A 64 17.71 -4.35 5.40
CA ASP A 64 17.88 -2.90 5.49
C ASP A 64 17.34 -2.24 4.21
N ASP A 65 17.71 -2.76 3.03
CA ASP A 65 17.19 -2.30 1.74
C ASP A 65 15.66 -2.42 1.65
N ALA A 66 15.09 -3.53 2.14
CA ALA A 66 13.64 -3.73 2.16
C ALA A 66 12.93 -2.77 3.12
N PHE A 67 13.54 -2.45 4.26
CA PHE A 67 13.03 -1.47 5.21
C PHE A 67 13.10 -0.06 4.62
N ASP A 68 14.22 0.32 4.03
CA ASP A 68 14.41 1.62 3.38
C ASP A 68 13.41 1.80 2.23
N ALA A 69 13.14 0.74 1.46
CA ALA A 69 12.13 0.78 0.41
C ALA A 69 10.70 0.94 0.95
N LEU A 70 10.37 0.34 2.11
CA LEU A 70 9.08 0.57 2.78
C LEU A 70 8.97 2.02 3.28
N VAL A 71 10.02 2.55 3.90
CA VAL A 71 10.06 3.94 4.36
C VAL A 71 9.92 4.92 3.19
N ALA A 72 10.59 4.66 2.07
CA ALA A 72 10.46 5.46 0.86
C ALA A 72 9.01 5.48 0.33
N ASP A 73 8.33 4.34 0.33
CA ASP A 73 6.93 4.24 -0.05
C ASP A 73 6.01 5.02 0.89
N LEU A 74 6.20 4.90 2.21
CA LEU A 74 5.43 5.67 3.20
C LEU A 74 5.68 7.18 3.09
N THR A 75 6.91 7.58 2.76
CA THR A 75 7.27 8.99 2.53
C THR A 75 6.55 9.55 1.30
N LYS A 76 6.42 8.75 0.22
CA LYS A 76 5.64 9.15 -0.96
C LYS A 76 4.16 9.30 -0.63
N ALA A 77 3.59 8.35 0.11
CA ALA A 77 2.18 8.42 0.54
C ALA A 77 1.91 9.67 1.40
N ALA A 78 2.83 9.99 2.32
CA ALA A 78 2.72 11.19 3.15
C ALA A 78 2.85 12.50 2.36
N ALA A 79 3.61 12.50 1.25
CA ALA A 79 3.76 13.66 0.37
C ALA A 79 2.53 13.90 -0.54
N ALA A 80 1.56 12.97 -0.54
CA ALA A 80 0.30 13.12 -1.27
C ALA A 80 -0.82 13.77 -0.43
N LEU A 81 -0.56 14.07 0.86
CA LEU A 81 -1.43 14.86 1.75
C LEU A 81 -1.29 16.37 1.47
#